data_AF-J5QQZ8-F1
#
_entry.id   AF-J5QQZ8-F1
#
_cell.length_a   1.000
_cell.length_b   1.000
_cell.length_c   1.000
_cell.angle_alpha   90.00
_cell.angle_beta   90.00
_cell.angle_gamma   90.00
#
_symmetry.space_group_name_H-M   'P 1'
#
loop_
_entity.id
_entity.type
_entity.pdbx_description
1 polymer ?
#
loop_
_entity_poly.entity_id
_entity_poly.type
_entity_poly.pdbx_seq_one_letter_code
_entity_poly.pdbx_strand_id
1 'polypeptide(L)'
;MPVVPDAGSLTSSRKSALARTLHLSTSPSPSHLSTLPLPITPTPTPTPNRTHRPTAPDTMAMIIFQLYAVATLIVGYLITIGYSEPYTDWYSLGAHGLPLNVVGYGVDKFLQKIQVDKRDVSVFAPGSEKAEHWAKRTAPGGSISYLSAASLKPRDHAEVLPYVVPQLEVEGNEDIVPVLRSYVEDMADRDDRFTIKPSNLESGDIGSVWLKRKHKWQMVGEFAHVHQDGSSHFILSVPDAREVLEKGWGERHGMAGRMTPLTYMFVYAPRDEEELKEWKKIAKASAAFITAE
;
A
#
# COMPACT_ATOMS: atom_id res chain seq x y z
N MET A 1 17.08 17.45 27.09
CA MET A 1 16.87 18.78 27.71
C MET A 1 17.83 19.74 27.02
N PRO A 2 17.34 20.77 26.30
CA PRO A 2 16.48 21.82 26.84
C PRO A 2 15.14 21.97 26.08
N VAL A 3 14.01 22.03 26.80
CA VAL A 3 13.24 23.22 27.24
C VAL A 3 12.47 23.91 26.09
N VAL A 4 11.19 23.56 26.03
CA VAL A 4 10.08 24.24 25.33
C VAL A 4 9.63 25.45 26.17
N PRO A 5 9.24 26.58 25.57
CA PRO A 5 8.35 27.54 26.22
C PRO A 5 6.91 27.35 25.74
N ASP A 6 6.01 27.33 26.71
CA ASP A 6 4.56 27.22 26.57
C ASP A 6 3.88 28.58 26.83
N ALA A 7 2.61 28.63 26.43
CA ALA A 7 1.55 29.56 26.82
C ALA A 7 1.43 30.93 26.12
N GLY A 8 0.21 31.23 25.66
CA GLY A 8 -0.19 32.61 25.38
C GLY A 8 -1.49 32.80 24.60
N SER A 9 -2.64 32.41 25.17
CA SER A 9 -3.97 32.75 24.65
C SER A 9 -4.18 34.27 24.57
N LEU A 10 -4.75 34.80 23.49
CA LEU A 10 -5.30 36.15 23.47
C LEU A 10 -6.70 36.17 22.86
N THR A 11 -7.63 36.59 23.70
CA THR A 11 -9.06 36.72 23.49
C THR A 11 -9.45 38.03 22.80
N SER A 12 -10.54 37.95 22.03
CA SER A 12 -11.53 38.98 21.66
C SER A 12 -11.54 40.32 22.44
N SER A 13 -11.71 41.46 21.74
CA SER A 13 -12.96 42.27 21.76
C SER A 13 -12.76 43.80 21.52
N ARG A 14 -13.48 44.29 20.50
CA ARG A 14 -14.35 45.50 20.48
C ARG A 14 -13.86 46.95 20.23
N LYS A 15 -14.71 47.59 19.39
CA LYS A 15 -15.13 49.01 19.25
C LYS A 15 -14.24 49.94 18.42
N SER A 16 -14.70 50.97 17.70
CA SER A 16 -15.96 51.39 17.01
C SER A 16 -15.81 52.91 16.80
N ALA A 17 -16.03 53.37 15.56
CA ALA A 17 -16.53 54.70 15.13
C ALA A 17 -15.84 56.01 15.58
N LEU A 18 -15.56 56.92 14.63
CA LEU A 18 -16.36 58.14 14.39
C LEU A 18 -15.87 58.97 13.19
N ALA A 19 -16.85 59.56 12.50
CA ALA A 19 -16.75 60.39 11.31
C ALA A 19 -16.39 61.86 11.63
N ARG A 20 -15.91 62.60 10.61
CA ARG A 20 -16.22 64.03 10.44
C ARG A 20 -16.04 64.49 8.99
N THR A 21 -17.16 64.89 8.39
CA THR A 21 -17.32 65.67 7.16
C THR A 21 -17.27 67.16 7.50
N LEU A 22 -16.81 68.03 6.58
CA LEU A 22 -17.40 69.36 6.35
C LEU A 22 -16.92 69.98 5.02
N HIS A 23 -17.72 70.94 4.54
CA HIS A 23 -18.07 71.28 3.16
C HIS A 23 -17.30 72.47 2.52
N LEU A 24 -17.28 72.43 1.17
CA LEU A 24 -17.41 73.47 0.12
C LEU A 24 -17.14 74.97 0.35
N SER A 25 -16.53 75.60 -0.68
CA SER A 25 -16.86 76.95 -1.21
C SER A 25 -16.18 77.12 -2.59
N THR A 26 -16.91 76.95 -3.71
CA THR A 26 -17.51 77.95 -4.66
C THR A 26 -16.56 78.78 -5.55
N SER A 27 -16.95 78.83 -6.83
CA SER A 27 -16.33 79.36 -8.08
C SER A 27 -16.27 80.91 -8.16
N PRO A 28 -15.64 81.52 -9.19
CA PRO A 28 -16.36 81.78 -10.45
C PRO A 28 -15.54 81.66 -11.77
N SER A 29 -16.27 81.48 -12.88
CA SER A 29 -15.86 81.58 -14.30
C SER A 29 -15.80 83.07 -14.75
N PRO A 30 -15.19 83.44 -15.89
CA PRO A 30 -16.03 83.62 -17.10
C PRO A 30 -15.38 83.44 -18.51
N SER A 31 -16.28 83.17 -19.47
CA SER A 31 -16.39 83.67 -20.87
C SER A 31 -15.40 83.31 -22.00
N HIS A 32 -15.93 82.48 -22.91
CA HIS A 32 -15.94 82.49 -24.39
C HIS A 32 -15.02 83.42 -25.20
N LEU A 33 -14.35 82.84 -26.21
CA LEU A 33 -14.18 83.38 -27.57
C LEU A 33 -14.06 82.23 -28.59
N SER A 34 -14.68 82.44 -29.75
CA SER A 34 -14.83 81.48 -30.87
C SER A 34 -13.94 81.92 -32.03
N THR A 35 -13.18 81.02 -32.67
CA THR A 35 -12.60 81.26 -34.01
C THR A 35 -12.24 79.95 -34.76
N LEU A 36 -12.83 79.83 -35.95
CA LEU A 36 -12.67 78.99 -37.17
C LEU A 36 -11.55 77.92 -37.33
N PRO A 37 -11.76 76.91 -38.22
CA PRO A 37 -10.99 75.66 -38.29
C PRO A 37 -9.72 75.75 -39.17
N LEU A 38 -8.73 74.91 -38.86
CA LEU A 38 -7.50 74.68 -39.63
C LEU A 38 -7.36 73.17 -39.98
N PRO A 39 -6.58 72.80 -41.01
CA PRO A 39 -6.86 71.70 -41.91
C PRO A 39 -6.52 70.30 -41.37
N ILE A 40 -7.25 69.32 -41.91
CA ILE A 40 -7.17 67.89 -41.61
C ILE A 40 -5.82 67.33 -42.11
N THR A 41 -4.91 67.01 -41.20
CA THR A 41 -3.78 66.10 -41.47
C THR A 41 -4.29 64.66 -41.58
N PRO A 42 -3.87 63.87 -42.57
CA PRO A 42 -4.35 62.49 -42.72
C PRO A 42 -3.91 61.63 -41.53
N THR A 43 -4.89 60.94 -40.94
CA THR A 43 -4.68 59.94 -39.90
C THR A 43 -3.75 58.83 -40.41
N PRO A 44 -2.72 58.41 -39.67
CA PRO A 44 -1.91 57.27 -40.09
C PRO A 44 -2.82 56.04 -40.17
N THR A 45 -2.79 55.36 -41.32
CA THR A 45 -3.52 54.12 -41.56
C THR A 45 -3.15 53.10 -40.48
N PRO A 46 -4.11 52.45 -39.81
CA PRO A 46 -3.76 51.40 -38.86
C PRO A 46 -3.09 50.26 -39.64
N THR A 47 -1.80 50.02 -39.37
CA THR A 47 -1.11 48.83 -39.85
C THR A 47 -1.88 47.59 -39.40
N PRO A 48 -2.05 46.57 -40.26
CA PRO A 48 -2.80 45.38 -39.89
C PRO A 48 -2.13 44.73 -38.68
N ASN A 49 -2.93 44.48 -37.65
CA ASN A 49 -2.50 43.88 -36.40
C ASN A 49 -1.83 42.53 -36.74
N ARG A 50 -0.49 42.48 -36.69
CA ARG A 50 0.28 41.26 -36.96
C ARG A 50 -0.08 40.28 -35.86
N THR A 51 -1.02 39.38 -36.13
CA THR A 51 -1.34 38.28 -35.23
C THR A 51 -0.04 37.50 -35.02
N HIS A 52 0.50 37.58 -33.80
CA HIS A 52 1.73 36.89 -33.43
C HIS A 52 1.41 35.39 -33.42
N ARG A 53 1.50 34.74 -34.58
CA ARG A 53 1.44 33.28 -34.66
C ARG A 53 2.66 32.79 -33.89
N PRO A 54 2.50 32.04 -32.79
CA PRO A 54 3.64 31.60 -31.98
C PRO A 54 4.63 30.89 -32.90
N THR A 55 5.87 31.34 -32.86
CA THR A 55 6.92 30.72 -33.67
C THR A 55 7.27 29.37 -33.06
N ALA A 56 7.83 28.43 -33.83
CA ALA A 56 8.25 27.13 -33.29
C ALA A 56 9.16 27.23 -32.03
N PRO A 57 10.07 28.23 -31.91
CA PRO A 57 10.81 28.51 -30.68
C PRO A 57 9.93 28.84 -29.47
N ASP A 58 8.86 29.65 -29.66
CA ASP A 58 7.93 30.02 -28.57
C ASP A 58 7.14 28.80 -28.08
N THR A 59 6.77 27.93 -29.02
CA THR A 59 6.08 26.68 -28.71
C THR A 59 6.98 25.72 -27.94
N MET A 60 8.25 25.60 -28.34
CA MET A 60 9.25 24.78 -27.63
C MET A 60 9.55 25.32 -26.23
N ALA A 61 9.71 26.64 -26.07
CA ALA A 61 9.92 27.26 -24.76
C ALA A 61 8.72 27.04 -23.82
N MET A 62 7.49 27.13 -24.34
CA MET A 62 6.28 26.82 -23.57
C MET A 62 6.20 25.35 -23.16
N ILE A 63 6.52 24.42 -24.06
CA ILE A 63 6.56 22.98 -23.74
C ILE A 63 7.61 22.73 -22.64
N ILE A 64 8.81 23.28 -22.79
CA ILE A 64 9.88 23.15 -21.79
C ILE A 64 9.43 23.71 -20.43
N PHE A 65 8.83 24.90 -20.40
CA PHE A 65 8.29 25.49 -19.17
C PHE A 65 7.21 24.62 -18.52
N GLN A 66 6.28 24.08 -19.30
CA GLN A 66 5.25 23.17 -18.81
C GLN A 66 5.87 21.89 -18.22
N LEU A 67 6.87 21.31 -18.89
CA LEU A 67 7.59 20.14 -18.39
C LEU A 67 8.29 20.44 -17.05
N TYR A 68 8.93 21.61 -16.91
CA TYR A 68 9.54 22.03 -15.63
C TYR A 68 8.51 22.27 -14.53
N ALA A 69 7.37 22.89 -14.86
CA ALA A 69 6.28 23.10 -13.89
C ALA A 69 5.73 21.76 -13.39
N VAL A 70 5.46 20.83 -14.30
CA VAL A 70 5.00 19.47 -13.95
C VAL A 70 6.06 18.74 -13.12
N ALA A 71 7.34 18.79 -13.52
CA ALA A 71 8.42 18.17 -12.77
C ALA A 71 8.54 18.76 -11.35
N THR A 72 8.38 20.07 -11.19
CA THR A 72 8.43 20.74 -9.88
C THR A 72 7.27 20.31 -8.99
N LEU A 73 6.06 20.19 -9.54
CA LEU A 73 4.89 19.69 -8.80
C LEU A 73 5.08 18.23 -8.38
N ILE A 74 5.63 17.39 -9.26
CA ILE A 74 5.95 15.99 -8.93
C ILE A 74 6.98 15.94 -7.80
N VAL A 75 8.07 16.69 -7.90
CA VAL A 75 9.11 16.73 -6.85
C VAL A 75 8.53 17.24 -5.53
N GLY A 76 7.74 18.31 -5.54
CA GLY A 76 7.08 18.84 -4.35
C GLY A 76 6.15 17.81 -3.70
N TYR A 77 5.34 17.10 -4.50
CA TYR A 77 4.46 16.04 -4.03
C TYR A 77 5.22 14.86 -3.43
N LEU A 78 6.30 14.41 -4.07
CA LEU A 78 7.16 13.33 -3.55
C LEU A 78 7.84 13.73 -2.24
N ILE A 79 8.27 14.99 -2.09
CA ILE A 79 8.78 15.53 -0.83
C ILE A 79 7.68 15.48 0.24
N THR A 80 6.47 15.97 -0.05
CA THR A 80 5.36 15.94 0.92
C THR A 80 5.03 14.50 1.37
N ILE A 81 5.00 13.53 0.46
CA ILE A 81 4.84 12.11 0.82
C ILE A 81 6.00 11.66 1.70
N GLY A 82 7.23 11.97 1.32
CA GLY A 82 8.44 11.55 2.05
C GLY A 82 8.53 12.06 3.49
N TYR A 83 7.77 13.09 3.84
CA TYR A 83 7.65 13.63 5.21
C TYR A 83 6.32 13.31 5.89
N SER A 84 5.45 12.53 5.25
CA SER A 84 4.16 12.15 5.85
C SER A 84 4.33 11.04 6.88
N GLU A 85 3.54 11.07 7.96
CA GLU A 85 3.54 10.01 8.98
C GLU A 85 3.29 8.61 8.36
N PRO A 86 2.31 8.40 7.46
CA PRO A 86 2.08 7.08 6.88
C PRO A 86 3.26 6.53 6.06
N TYR A 87 4.01 7.40 5.38
CA TYR A 87 5.24 6.98 4.70
C TYR A 87 6.33 6.62 5.71
N THR A 88 6.47 7.40 6.77
CA THR A 88 7.47 7.16 7.82
C THR A 88 7.18 5.86 8.56
N ASP A 89 5.93 5.58 8.87
CA ASP A 89 5.48 4.33 9.48
C ASP A 89 5.79 3.15 8.57
N TRP A 90 5.40 3.22 7.29
CA TRP A 90 5.71 2.18 6.30
C TRP A 90 7.22 1.96 6.15
N TYR A 91 7.99 3.05 6.07
CA TYR A 91 9.45 3.01 5.95
C TYR A 91 10.11 2.39 7.20
N SER A 92 9.52 2.62 8.38
CA SER A 92 10.03 2.11 9.66
C SER A 92 9.87 0.60 9.81
N LEU A 93 9.01 -0.04 9.01
CA LEU A 93 8.87 -1.50 8.96
C LEU A 93 10.14 -2.19 8.43
N GLY A 94 11.08 -1.43 7.88
CA GLY A 94 12.36 -1.95 7.42
C GLY A 94 12.24 -2.73 6.11
N ALA A 95 13.25 -3.54 5.80
CA ALA A 95 13.34 -4.24 4.52
C ALA A 95 12.12 -5.16 4.29
N HIS A 96 11.34 -4.81 3.28
CA HIS A 96 10.21 -5.57 2.75
C HIS A 96 10.31 -5.66 1.22
N GLY A 97 9.58 -6.57 0.55
CA GLY A 97 9.72 -6.88 -0.88
C GLY A 97 9.67 -5.71 -1.90
N LEU A 98 9.40 -4.48 -1.46
CA LEU A 98 9.41 -3.24 -2.23
C LEU A 98 10.61 -2.32 -1.91
N PRO A 99 11.10 -1.51 -2.87
CA PRO A 99 12.18 -0.54 -2.61
C PRO A 99 11.82 0.44 -1.49
N LEU A 100 12.69 0.58 -0.48
CA LEU A 100 12.51 1.50 0.66
C LEU A 100 12.68 2.97 0.27
N ASN A 101 11.70 3.50 -0.46
CA ASN A 101 11.60 4.90 -0.86
C ASN A 101 10.16 5.24 -1.26
N VAL A 102 9.92 6.50 -1.57
CA VAL A 102 8.59 7.02 -1.97
C VAL A 102 7.98 6.30 -3.19
N VAL A 103 8.79 5.70 -4.07
CA VAL A 103 8.30 4.92 -5.20
C VAL A 103 7.74 3.58 -4.72
N GLY A 104 8.46 2.86 -3.86
CA GLY A 104 7.96 1.61 -3.28
C GLY A 104 6.69 1.82 -2.46
N TYR A 105 6.64 2.90 -1.67
CA TYR A 105 5.42 3.29 -0.95
C TYR A 105 4.25 3.55 -1.91
N GLY A 106 4.50 4.26 -3.01
CA GLY A 106 3.48 4.48 -4.05
C GLY A 106 2.97 3.18 -4.67
N VAL A 107 3.85 2.19 -4.88
CA VAL A 107 3.47 0.85 -5.34
C VAL A 107 2.61 0.14 -4.30
N ASP A 108 2.98 0.15 -3.02
CA ASP A 108 2.15 -0.47 -1.97
C ASP A 108 0.77 0.19 -1.89
N LYS A 109 0.68 1.54 -1.96
CA LYS A 109 -0.61 2.24 -2.01
C LYS A 109 -1.45 1.85 -3.23
N PHE A 110 -0.82 1.57 -4.37
CA PHE A 110 -1.53 1.04 -5.53
C PHE A 110 -2.04 -0.39 -5.27
N LEU A 111 -1.20 -1.25 -4.70
CA LEU A 111 -1.56 -2.61 -4.31
C LEU A 111 -2.73 -2.62 -3.31
N GLN A 112 -2.73 -1.72 -2.31
CA GLN A 112 -3.83 -1.55 -1.36
C GLN A 112 -5.17 -1.26 -2.04
N LYS A 113 -5.18 -0.52 -3.15
CA LYS A 113 -6.41 -0.21 -3.90
C LYS A 113 -6.95 -1.38 -4.68
N ILE A 114 -6.06 -2.25 -5.16
CA ILE A 114 -6.43 -3.39 -5.99
C ILE A 114 -6.46 -4.70 -5.21
N GLN A 115 -6.24 -4.70 -3.89
CA GLN A 115 -6.22 -5.92 -3.09
C GLN A 115 -7.58 -6.63 -3.08
N VAL A 116 -7.56 -7.93 -2.83
CA VAL A 116 -8.78 -8.71 -2.60
C VAL A 116 -9.31 -8.44 -1.19
N ASP A 117 -10.59 -8.74 -0.96
CA ASP A 117 -11.09 -8.90 0.41
C ASP A 117 -10.38 -10.11 1.05
N LYS A 118 -9.42 -9.84 1.93
CA LYS A 118 -8.56 -10.87 2.54
C LYS A 118 -9.36 -11.87 3.38
N ARG A 119 -10.56 -11.51 3.85
CA ARG A 119 -11.38 -12.31 4.77
C ARG A 119 -12.63 -12.91 4.13
N ASP A 120 -12.82 -12.70 2.83
CA ASP A 120 -13.91 -13.33 2.08
C ASP A 120 -13.72 -14.86 2.02
N VAL A 121 -14.47 -15.57 2.87
CA VAL A 121 -14.53 -17.04 2.94
C VAL A 121 -15.20 -17.64 1.71
N SER A 122 -16.14 -16.91 1.08
CA SER A 122 -16.96 -17.45 -0.02
C SER A 122 -16.12 -17.87 -1.23
N VAL A 123 -14.92 -17.29 -1.37
CA VAL A 123 -13.94 -17.68 -2.39
C VAL A 123 -13.58 -19.17 -2.32
N PHE A 124 -13.66 -19.80 -1.14
CA PHE A 124 -13.39 -21.21 -0.91
C PHE A 124 -14.65 -22.06 -0.67
N ALA A 125 -15.85 -21.48 -0.81
CA ALA A 125 -17.09 -22.23 -0.65
C ALA A 125 -17.20 -23.37 -1.68
N PRO A 126 -17.88 -24.48 -1.36
CA PRO A 126 -18.15 -25.54 -2.33
C PRO A 126 -18.98 -24.97 -3.48
N GLY A 127 -18.60 -25.27 -4.73
CA GLY A 127 -19.22 -24.65 -5.92
C GLY A 127 -18.61 -23.31 -6.34
N SER A 128 -17.64 -22.76 -5.58
CA SER A 128 -16.90 -21.57 -6.01
C SER A 128 -16.03 -21.91 -7.23
N GLU A 129 -16.24 -21.21 -8.35
CA GLU A 129 -15.44 -21.37 -9.57
C GLU A 129 -13.95 -21.20 -9.28
N LYS A 130 -13.58 -20.23 -8.42
CA LYS A 130 -12.19 -19.99 -8.04
C LYS A 130 -11.61 -21.15 -7.24
N ALA A 131 -12.37 -21.68 -6.29
CA ALA A 131 -11.97 -22.82 -5.48
C ALA A 131 -11.78 -24.08 -6.34
N GLU A 132 -12.74 -24.39 -7.20
CA GLU A 132 -12.71 -25.54 -8.09
C GLU A 132 -11.58 -25.44 -9.11
N HIS A 133 -11.42 -24.27 -9.74
CA HIS A 133 -10.32 -24.02 -10.66
C HIS A 133 -8.96 -24.20 -9.97
N TRP A 134 -8.81 -23.65 -8.75
CA TRP A 134 -7.56 -23.77 -8.00
C TRP A 134 -7.29 -25.20 -7.54
N ALA A 135 -8.30 -25.91 -7.03
CA ALA A 135 -8.19 -27.31 -6.64
C ALA A 135 -7.80 -28.20 -7.82
N LYS A 136 -8.38 -27.96 -9.01
CA LYS A 136 -7.99 -28.66 -10.24
C LYS A 136 -6.57 -28.34 -10.68
N ARG A 137 -6.15 -27.08 -10.57
CA ARG A 137 -4.78 -26.64 -10.92
C ARG A 137 -3.73 -27.22 -9.97
N THR A 138 -4.11 -27.49 -8.73
CA THR A 138 -3.26 -28.04 -7.67
C THR A 138 -3.55 -29.52 -7.39
N ALA A 139 -4.18 -30.21 -8.35
CA ALA A 139 -4.46 -31.63 -8.25
C ALA A 139 -3.16 -32.46 -8.14
N PRO A 140 -3.21 -33.60 -7.44
CA PRO A 140 -4.40 -34.16 -6.79
C PRO A 140 -4.67 -33.64 -5.37
N GLY A 141 -3.71 -32.94 -4.74
CA GLY A 141 -3.85 -32.50 -3.34
C GLY A 141 -4.79 -31.32 -3.11
N GLY A 142 -5.09 -30.52 -4.14
CA GLY A 142 -5.81 -29.24 -4.00
C GLY A 142 -7.18 -29.31 -3.31
N SER A 143 -7.89 -30.42 -3.50
CA SER A 143 -9.22 -30.67 -2.93
C SER A 143 -9.21 -31.52 -1.65
N ILE A 144 -8.03 -31.93 -1.18
CA ILE A 144 -7.87 -32.80 -0.02
C ILE A 144 -7.52 -31.93 1.19
N SER A 145 -8.13 -32.20 2.34
CA SER A 145 -7.76 -31.57 3.61
C SER A 145 -6.62 -32.34 4.26
N TYR A 146 -5.62 -31.61 4.75
CA TYR A 146 -4.45 -32.13 5.46
C TYR A 146 -4.41 -31.72 6.93
N LEU A 147 -5.33 -30.85 7.36
CA LEU A 147 -5.63 -30.69 8.78
C LEU A 147 -6.23 -32.01 9.30
N SER A 148 -5.85 -32.40 10.52
CA SER A 148 -6.38 -33.63 11.12
C SER A 148 -7.90 -33.51 11.33
N ALA A 149 -8.59 -34.64 11.53
CA ALA A 149 -10.05 -34.68 11.71
C ALA A 149 -10.60 -33.78 12.86
N ALA A 150 -9.73 -33.24 13.72
CA ALA A 150 -10.09 -32.19 14.66
C ALA A 150 -9.95 -30.82 13.98
N SER A 151 -11.08 -30.13 13.81
CA SER A 151 -11.14 -28.74 13.36
C SER A 151 -10.26 -27.84 14.23
N LEU A 152 -9.78 -26.74 13.64
CA LEU A 152 -9.02 -25.75 14.41
C LEU A 152 -9.93 -25.15 15.48
N LYS A 153 -9.38 -24.88 16.67
CA LYS A 153 -10.10 -24.16 17.71
C LYS A 153 -10.45 -22.75 17.19
N PRO A 154 -11.69 -22.26 17.29
CA PRO A 154 -11.99 -20.89 16.89
C PRO A 154 -11.13 -19.88 17.66
N ARG A 155 -10.70 -18.82 17.00
CA ARG A 155 -10.06 -17.66 17.63
C ARG A 155 -10.58 -16.35 17.06
N ASP A 156 -10.45 -15.28 17.84
CA ASP A 156 -10.69 -13.94 17.36
C ASP A 156 -9.61 -13.53 16.35
N HIS A 157 -10.00 -12.73 15.36
CA HIS A 157 -9.07 -12.22 14.36
C HIS A 157 -8.08 -11.23 14.98
N ALA A 158 -6.83 -11.31 14.55
CA ALA A 158 -5.86 -10.26 14.82
C ALA A 158 -6.05 -9.07 13.87
N GLU A 159 -5.56 -7.92 14.29
CA GLU A 159 -5.46 -6.73 13.45
C GLU A 159 -4.18 -6.78 12.62
N VAL A 160 -4.29 -6.45 11.33
CA VAL A 160 -3.18 -6.49 10.37
C VAL A 160 -2.99 -5.08 9.85
N LEU A 161 -1.74 -4.65 9.75
CA LEU A 161 -1.36 -3.38 9.15
C LEU A 161 -2.00 -3.22 7.75
N PRO A 162 -2.30 -1.98 7.34
CA PRO A 162 -3.02 -1.73 6.09
C PRO A 162 -2.19 -2.01 4.82
N TYR A 163 -0.90 -2.31 4.98
CA TYR A 163 0.05 -2.54 3.88
C TYR A 163 -0.15 -3.92 3.25
N VAL A 164 0.12 -4.01 1.95
CA VAL A 164 0.08 -5.31 1.24
C VAL A 164 1.44 -5.99 1.32
N VAL A 165 2.52 -5.22 1.22
CA VAL A 165 3.90 -5.70 1.38
C VAL A 165 4.69 -4.72 2.27
N PRO A 166 5.15 -5.14 3.47
CA PRO A 166 4.92 -6.45 4.08
C PRO A 166 3.52 -6.50 4.71
N GLN A 167 2.90 -7.68 4.72
CA GLN A 167 1.67 -7.90 5.49
C GLN A 167 2.08 -8.31 6.90
N LEU A 168 1.86 -7.44 7.90
CA LEU A 168 2.26 -7.65 9.28
C LEU A 168 1.07 -7.43 10.23
N GLU A 169 1.07 -8.15 11.33
CA GLU A 169 0.17 -8.00 12.47
C GLU A 169 0.51 -6.75 13.28
N VAL A 170 -0.51 -6.07 13.81
CA VAL A 170 -0.32 -4.86 14.64
C VAL A 170 0.24 -5.22 16.02
N GLU A 171 -0.29 -6.29 16.63
CA GLU A 171 0.10 -6.79 17.95
C GLU A 171 0.76 -8.16 17.84
N GLY A 172 1.84 -8.24 17.05
CA GLY A 172 2.60 -9.47 16.88
C GLY A 172 3.33 -9.94 18.15
N ASN A 173 3.91 -11.14 18.07
CA ASN A 173 4.69 -11.76 19.12
C ASN A 173 6.11 -12.04 18.61
N GLU A 174 7.04 -11.12 18.84
CA GLU A 174 8.43 -11.30 18.40
C GLU A 174 9.14 -12.42 19.17
N ASP A 175 8.76 -12.64 20.43
CA ASP A 175 9.38 -13.63 21.33
C ASP A 175 9.16 -15.08 20.85
N ILE A 176 8.06 -15.35 20.12
CA ILE A 176 7.77 -16.69 19.58
C ILE A 176 8.51 -16.97 18.27
N VAL A 177 9.05 -15.95 17.58
CA VAL A 177 9.67 -16.08 16.26
C VAL A 177 10.78 -17.14 16.22
N PRO A 178 11.72 -17.22 17.19
CA PRO A 178 12.75 -18.26 17.17
C PRO A 178 12.16 -19.68 17.22
N VAL A 179 11.07 -19.87 17.97
CA VAL A 179 10.38 -21.16 18.08
C VAL A 179 9.69 -21.54 16.77
N LEU A 180 9.03 -20.57 16.13
CA LEU A 180 8.36 -20.79 14.85
C LEU A 180 9.35 -21.08 13.72
N ARG A 181 10.44 -20.31 13.63
CA ARG A 181 11.51 -20.51 12.64
C ARG A 181 12.19 -21.86 12.82
N SER A 182 12.58 -22.20 14.06
CA SER A 182 13.17 -23.50 14.36
C SER A 182 12.25 -24.65 13.95
N TYR A 183 10.94 -24.54 14.19
CA TYR A 183 10.00 -25.59 13.77
C TYR A 183 9.91 -25.78 12.25
N VAL A 184 10.01 -24.68 11.51
CA VAL A 184 9.93 -24.63 10.06
C VAL A 184 11.22 -25.13 9.40
N GLU A 185 12.38 -24.79 9.98
CA GLU A 185 13.69 -25.34 9.64
C GLU A 185 13.75 -26.85 9.91
N ASP A 186 13.34 -27.27 11.10
CA ASP A 186 13.19 -28.67 11.49
C ASP A 186 12.31 -29.48 10.52
N MET A 187 11.27 -28.86 9.97
CA MET A 187 10.40 -29.48 8.98
C MET A 187 11.13 -29.66 7.65
N ALA A 188 11.97 -28.70 7.25
CA ALA A 188 12.79 -28.80 6.05
C ALA A 188 13.90 -29.85 6.19
N ASP A 189 14.48 -30.01 7.38
CA ASP A 189 15.52 -31.00 7.65
C ASP A 189 15.01 -32.44 7.66
N ARG A 190 13.73 -32.65 7.99
CA ARG A 190 13.10 -33.97 8.06
C ARG A 190 12.62 -34.52 6.71
N ASP A 191 12.57 -33.68 5.67
CA ASP A 191 12.08 -34.07 4.35
C ASP A 191 13.00 -33.53 3.26
N ASP A 192 13.66 -34.46 2.57
CA ASP A 192 14.64 -34.24 1.51
C ASP A 192 14.08 -33.38 0.37
N ARG A 193 12.76 -33.28 0.22
CA ARG A 193 12.10 -32.46 -0.80
C ARG A 193 12.16 -30.97 -0.49
N PHE A 194 12.42 -30.59 0.76
CA PHE A 194 12.47 -29.20 1.21
C PHE A 194 13.89 -28.64 1.29
N THR A 195 13.99 -27.32 1.27
CA THR A 195 15.23 -26.56 1.50
C THR A 195 14.89 -25.20 2.09
N ILE A 196 15.79 -24.67 2.92
CA ILE A 196 15.70 -23.29 3.41
C ILE A 196 16.45 -22.37 2.45
N LYS A 197 15.81 -21.27 2.06
CA LYS A 197 16.39 -20.17 1.28
C LYS A 197 15.76 -18.85 1.72
N PRO A 198 16.44 -17.70 1.52
CA PRO A 198 15.80 -16.40 1.70
C PRO A 198 14.47 -16.31 0.94
N SER A 199 13.48 -15.65 1.53
CA SER A 199 12.21 -15.35 0.88
C SER A 199 12.44 -14.55 -0.40
N ASN A 200 11.70 -14.87 -1.48
CA ASN A 200 11.65 -14.02 -2.66
C ASN A 200 10.47 -13.03 -2.61
N LEU A 201 9.50 -13.29 -1.72
CA LEU A 201 8.29 -12.49 -1.57
C LEU A 201 8.43 -11.43 -0.49
N GLU A 202 9.31 -11.65 0.48
CA GLU A 202 9.79 -10.65 1.42
C GLU A 202 11.25 -10.31 1.07
N SER A 203 11.65 -9.04 1.21
CA SER A 203 13.07 -8.71 1.06
C SER A 203 13.82 -9.02 2.36
N GLY A 204 15.01 -9.61 2.26
CA GLY A 204 15.91 -9.82 3.40
C GLY A 204 16.23 -11.30 3.63
N ASP A 205 16.95 -11.58 4.72
CA ASP A 205 17.39 -12.93 5.09
C ASP A 205 16.32 -13.70 5.88
N ILE A 206 15.03 -13.47 5.58
CA ILE A 206 13.96 -14.28 6.18
C ILE A 206 14.08 -15.68 5.61
N GLY A 207 14.47 -16.63 6.46
CA GLY A 207 14.52 -18.06 6.12
C GLY A 207 13.12 -18.57 5.80
N SER A 208 12.90 -18.94 4.54
CA SER A 208 11.65 -19.53 4.07
C SER A 208 11.85 -20.99 3.69
N VAL A 209 10.78 -21.78 3.72
CA VAL A 209 10.78 -23.16 3.23
C VAL A 209 10.35 -23.20 1.79
N TRP A 210 11.16 -23.92 1.01
CA TRP A 210 10.99 -24.10 -0.41
C TRP A 210 10.89 -25.57 -0.75
N LEU A 211 10.06 -25.89 -1.73
CA LEU A 211 10.12 -27.18 -2.40
C LEU A 211 11.28 -27.17 -3.41
N LYS A 212 12.26 -28.07 -3.25
CA LYS A 212 13.43 -28.17 -4.16
C LYS A 212 13.01 -28.37 -5.61
N ARG A 213 11.95 -29.17 -5.83
CA ARG A 213 11.31 -29.36 -7.12
C ARG A 213 9.93 -28.73 -7.10
N LYS A 214 9.88 -27.43 -7.38
CA LYS A 214 8.62 -26.68 -7.36
C LYS A 214 7.57 -27.29 -8.30
N HIS A 215 6.32 -27.21 -7.90
CA HIS A 215 5.20 -27.52 -8.78
C HIS A 215 5.10 -26.50 -9.91
N LYS A 216 4.53 -26.90 -11.05
CA LYS A 216 4.29 -25.98 -12.19
C LYS A 216 3.41 -24.79 -11.82
N TRP A 217 2.51 -24.97 -10.85
CA TRP A 217 1.60 -23.93 -10.40
C TRP A 217 2.25 -22.97 -9.38
N GLN A 218 3.43 -23.31 -8.83
CA GLN A 218 4.18 -22.43 -7.93
C GLN A 218 5.03 -21.41 -8.71
N MET A 219 4.93 -20.15 -8.31
CA MET A 219 5.69 -19.06 -8.92
C MET A 219 7.19 -19.22 -8.67
N VAL A 220 7.59 -19.35 -7.40
CA VAL A 220 9.00 -19.38 -6.98
C VAL A 220 9.40 -20.69 -6.29
N GLY A 221 8.48 -21.39 -5.61
CA GLY A 221 8.73 -22.66 -4.92
C GLY A 221 8.73 -22.54 -3.38
N GLU A 222 8.85 -21.31 -2.89
CA GLU A 222 8.51 -20.91 -1.52
C GLU A 222 7.07 -21.25 -1.20
N PHE A 223 6.83 -21.82 -0.01
CA PHE A 223 5.47 -22.11 0.45
C PHE A 223 5.20 -21.75 1.90
N ALA A 224 6.23 -21.49 2.70
CA ALA A 224 6.07 -21.09 4.08
C ALA A 224 7.20 -20.18 4.56
N HIS A 225 6.88 -19.16 5.36
CA HIS A 225 7.87 -18.33 6.06
C HIS A 225 7.28 -17.63 7.28
N VAL A 226 8.15 -17.21 8.19
CA VAL A 226 7.80 -16.56 9.46
C VAL A 226 8.34 -15.13 9.48
N HIS A 227 7.43 -14.18 9.69
CA HIS A 227 7.73 -12.75 9.78
C HIS A 227 8.37 -12.40 11.13
N GLN A 228 8.83 -11.17 11.28
CA GLN A 228 9.50 -10.71 12.52
C GLN A 228 8.51 -10.48 13.66
N ASP A 229 7.23 -10.28 13.36
CA ASP A 229 6.12 -10.13 14.29
C ASP A 229 5.51 -11.48 14.72
N GLY A 230 6.09 -12.61 14.30
CA GLY A 230 5.57 -13.96 14.60
C GLY A 230 4.42 -14.42 13.71
N SER A 231 3.87 -13.55 12.86
CA SER A 231 2.92 -13.95 11.83
C SER A 231 3.62 -14.76 10.74
N SER A 232 2.87 -15.45 9.88
CA SER A 232 3.46 -16.37 8.90
C SER A 232 2.66 -16.45 7.62
N HIS A 233 3.36 -16.72 6.52
CA HIS A 233 2.71 -17.12 5.29
C HIS A 233 2.77 -18.63 5.09
N PHE A 234 1.67 -19.21 4.58
CA PHE A 234 1.57 -20.61 4.19
C PHE A 234 0.79 -20.76 2.89
N ILE A 235 1.18 -21.70 2.04
CA ILE A 235 0.32 -22.19 0.96
C ILE A 235 -0.43 -23.43 1.45
N LEU A 236 -1.76 -23.38 1.47
CA LEU A 236 -2.62 -24.47 1.94
C LEU A 236 -3.43 -25.11 0.81
N SER A 237 -4.04 -26.26 1.07
CA SER A 237 -5.11 -26.80 0.22
C SER A 237 -6.34 -25.89 0.27
N VAL A 238 -7.27 -26.04 -0.67
CA VAL A 238 -8.54 -25.27 -0.65
C VAL A 238 -9.33 -25.50 0.65
N PRO A 239 -9.58 -26.74 1.11
CA PRO A 239 -10.34 -26.94 2.35
C PRO A 239 -9.59 -26.46 3.60
N ASP A 240 -8.26 -26.61 3.67
CA ASP A 240 -7.51 -26.15 4.84
C ASP A 240 -7.41 -24.62 4.90
N ALA A 241 -7.28 -23.94 3.74
CA ALA A 241 -7.35 -22.49 3.66
C ALA A 241 -8.71 -21.99 4.15
N ARG A 242 -9.80 -22.64 3.72
CA ARG A 242 -11.15 -22.31 4.19
C ARG A 242 -11.28 -22.43 5.71
N GLU A 243 -10.83 -23.54 6.29
CA GLU A 243 -10.86 -23.77 7.73
C GLU A 243 -10.09 -22.68 8.49
N VAL A 244 -8.90 -22.31 8.00
CA VAL A 244 -8.09 -21.22 8.61
C VAL A 244 -8.83 -19.88 8.61
N LEU A 245 -9.51 -19.51 7.52
CA LEU A 245 -10.32 -18.28 7.50
C LEU A 245 -11.54 -18.39 8.42
N GLU A 246 -12.32 -19.47 8.31
CA GLU A 246 -13.57 -19.65 9.06
C GLU A 246 -13.36 -19.69 10.57
N LYS A 247 -12.20 -20.18 11.01
CA LYS A 247 -11.84 -20.28 12.42
C LYS A 247 -11.09 -19.07 12.97
N GLY A 248 -10.87 -18.04 12.15
CA GLY A 248 -10.18 -16.81 12.56
C GLY A 248 -8.66 -16.94 12.70
N TRP A 249 -8.06 -18.00 12.14
CA TRP A 249 -6.60 -18.21 12.23
C TRP A 249 -5.79 -17.33 11.29
N GLY A 250 -6.42 -16.74 10.28
CA GLY A 250 -5.69 -15.94 9.33
C GLY A 250 -6.59 -15.18 8.38
N GLU A 251 -5.95 -14.62 7.38
CA GLU A 251 -6.58 -13.97 6.24
C GLU A 251 -5.74 -14.24 4.99
N ARG A 252 -6.27 -14.04 3.80
CA ARG A 252 -5.51 -14.23 2.58
C ARG A 252 -4.50 -13.11 2.39
N HIS A 253 -3.45 -13.37 1.63
CA HIS A 253 -2.61 -12.29 1.12
C HIS A 253 -3.42 -11.35 0.23
N GLY A 254 -3.15 -10.04 0.28
CA GLY A 254 -3.90 -9.03 -0.48
C GLY A 254 -3.92 -9.27 -2.00
N MET A 255 -2.94 -10.00 -2.53
CA MET A 255 -2.84 -10.39 -3.95
C MET A 255 -3.19 -11.86 -4.26
N ALA A 256 -3.80 -12.57 -3.32
CA ALA A 256 -4.17 -13.99 -3.47
C ALA A 256 -5.14 -14.21 -4.64
N GLY A 257 -4.79 -15.15 -5.52
CA GLY A 257 -5.55 -15.46 -6.73
C GLY A 257 -5.33 -14.49 -7.90
N ARG A 258 -4.44 -13.50 -7.73
CA ARG A 258 -4.00 -12.58 -8.79
C ARG A 258 -2.51 -12.78 -9.10
N MET A 259 -1.65 -12.39 -8.15
CA MET A 259 -0.19 -12.48 -8.27
C MET A 259 0.40 -13.61 -7.43
N THR A 260 -0.29 -14.00 -6.36
CA THR A 260 0.08 -15.12 -5.49
C THR A 260 -0.96 -16.25 -5.58
N PRO A 261 -0.61 -17.48 -5.16
CA PRO A 261 -1.57 -18.58 -5.05
C PRO A 261 -2.88 -18.17 -4.37
N LEU A 262 -4.01 -18.75 -4.80
CA LEU A 262 -5.31 -18.44 -4.19
C LEU A 262 -5.32 -18.73 -2.69
N THR A 263 -4.65 -19.80 -2.30
CA THR A 263 -4.52 -20.30 -0.93
C THR A 263 -3.24 -19.82 -0.24
N TYR A 264 -2.67 -18.70 -0.70
CA TYR A 264 -1.56 -18.04 -0.01
C TYR A 264 -2.12 -17.27 1.21
N MET A 265 -2.00 -17.91 2.36
CA MET A 265 -2.59 -17.49 3.62
C MET A 265 -1.57 -16.73 4.45
N PHE A 266 -2.04 -15.66 5.09
CA PHE A 266 -1.40 -14.99 6.21
C PHE A 266 -2.02 -15.52 7.51
N VAL A 267 -1.21 -16.13 8.37
CA VAL A 267 -1.61 -16.74 9.63
C VAL A 267 -1.05 -15.90 10.76
N TYR A 268 -1.92 -15.40 11.65
CA TYR A 268 -1.50 -14.51 12.75
C TYR A 268 -0.63 -15.25 13.77
N ALA A 269 0.22 -14.50 14.46
CA ALA A 269 1.15 -15.01 15.45
C ALA A 269 0.42 -15.82 16.55
N PRO A 270 1.01 -16.91 17.05
CA PRO A 270 0.51 -17.58 18.25
C PRO A 270 0.71 -16.72 19.49
N ARG A 271 -0.36 -16.54 20.26
CA ARG A 271 -0.33 -15.77 21.52
C ARG A 271 0.16 -16.59 22.72
N ASP A 272 -0.01 -17.91 22.66
CA ASP A 272 0.33 -18.83 23.73
C ASP A 272 0.68 -20.23 23.20
N GLU A 273 1.01 -21.15 24.11
CA GLU A 273 1.35 -22.55 23.82
C GLU A 273 0.20 -23.36 23.20
N GLU A 274 -1.06 -23.03 23.50
CA GLU A 274 -2.21 -23.69 22.90
C GLU A 274 -2.37 -23.25 21.43
N GLU A 275 -2.20 -21.95 21.16
CA GLU A 275 -2.21 -21.43 19.80
C GLU A 275 -1.01 -21.92 18.99
N LEU A 276 0.15 -22.08 19.62
CA LEU A 276 1.32 -22.65 18.97
C LEU A 276 1.04 -24.06 18.46
N LYS A 277 0.25 -24.86 19.19
CA LYS A 277 -0.17 -26.20 18.73
C LYS A 277 -1.04 -26.12 17.48
N GLU A 278 -1.99 -25.18 17.42
CA GLU A 278 -2.85 -24.98 16.26
C GLU A 278 -2.05 -24.48 15.05
N TRP A 279 -1.16 -23.51 15.24
CA TRP A 279 -0.24 -23.02 14.21
C TRP A 279 0.64 -24.16 13.65
N LYS A 280 1.17 -25.03 14.52
CA LYS A 280 1.97 -26.21 14.11
C LYS A 280 1.16 -27.21 13.29
N LYS A 281 -0.17 -27.33 13.50
CA LYS A 281 -1.06 -28.12 12.64
C LYS A 281 -1.19 -27.51 11.26
N ILE A 282 -1.36 -26.19 11.17
CA ILE A 282 -1.46 -25.45 9.90
C ILE A 282 -0.16 -25.61 9.10
N ALA A 283 0.99 -25.42 9.74
CA ALA A 283 2.30 -25.60 9.10
C ALA A 283 2.50 -27.03 8.56
N LYS A 284 2.12 -28.05 9.33
CA LYS A 284 2.15 -29.45 8.90
C LYS A 284 1.22 -29.74 7.72
N ALA A 285 0.00 -29.20 7.76
CA ALA A 285 -0.97 -29.34 6.67
C ALA A 285 -0.44 -28.69 5.38
N SER A 286 0.19 -27.52 5.48
CA SER A 286 0.87 -26.87 4.36
C SER A 286 1.94 -27.78 3.73
N ALA A 287 2.86 -28.31 4.53
CA ALA A 287 3.91 -29.19 4.03
C ALA A 287 3.35 -30.48 3.40
N ALA A 288 2.33 -31.09 4.01
CA ALA A 288 1.68 -32.29 3.48
C ALA A 288 0.97 -32.01 2.14
N PHE A 289 0.31 -30.86 2.01
CA PHE A 289 -0.30 -30.43 0.76
C PHE A 289 0.74 -30.21 -0.34
N ILE A 290 1.80 -29.45 -0.04
CA ILE A 290 2.86 -29.14 -1.02
C ILE A 290 3.60 -30.38 -1.50
N THR A 291 3.56 -31.47 -0.73
CA THR A 291 4.22 -32.72 -1.07
C THR A 291 3.29 -33.81 -1.59
N ALA A 292 2.00 -33.50 -1.75
CA ALA A 292 1.04 -34.41 -2.34
C ALA A 292 1.29 -34.59 -3.84
N GLU A 293 1.32 -35.86 -4.27
CA GLU A 293 1.52 -36.30 -5.67
C GLU A 293 0.25 -36.86 -6.27
#